data_AF-A0A6C0LZ05-F1
#
_entry.id   AF-A0A6C0LZ05-F1
#
_cell.length_a   1.000
_cell.length_b   1.000
_cell.length_c   1.000
_cell.angle_alpha   90.00
_cell.angle_beta   90.00
_cell.angle_gamma   90.00
#
_symmetry.space_group_name_H-M   'P 1'
#
loop_
_entity.id
_entity.type
_entity.pdbx_description
1 polymer ?
#
loop_
_entity_poly.entity_id
_entity_poly.type
_entity_poly.pdbx_seq_one_letter_code
_entity_poly.pdbx_strand_id
1 'polypeptide(L)'
;MNATETIVSRLLKEEPFKSTLMDYTLLTSDNFNLLQKGMHIKYITLDEELKNAGTYLGLDKPEKLCKCHLRIMGAIVYKLRFSKNFIFFKEKQFDFRDFMRRIASGEVKISIKKSG
;
A
#
# COMPACT_ATOMS: atom_id res chain seq x y z
N MET A 1 16.96 16.74 -9.30
CA MET A 1 16.27 15.43 -9.35
C MET A 1 17.12 14.43 -8.61
N ASN A 2 16.56 13.78 -7.59
CA ASN A 2 17.28 12.83 -6.75
C ASN A 2 17.48 11.51 -7.53
N ALA A 3 18.61 10.81 -7.40
CA ALA A 3 18.92 9.60 -8.20
C ALA A 3 17.82 8.51 -8.06
N THR A 4 17.19 8.45 -6.89
CA THR A 4 16.05 7.61 -6.55
C THR A 4 14.80 7.89 -7.40
N GLU A 5 14.52 9.15 -7.73
CA GLU A 5 13.37 9.56 -8.56
C GLU A 5 13.58 9.14 -10.02
N THR A 6 14.83 9.16 -10.49
CA THR A 6 15.19 8.76 -11.86
C THR A 6 14.98 7.27 -12.10
N ILE A 7 15.37 6.41 -11.15
CA ILE A 7 15.22 4.96 -11.25
C ILE A 7 13.74 4.56 -11.29
N VAL A 8 12.93 5.06 -10.35
CA VAL A 8 11.50 4.74 -10.30
C VAL A 8 10.77 5.24 -11.55
N SER A 9 11.09 6.45 -12.00
CA SER A 9 10.48 7.02 -13.21
C SER A 9 10.80 6.22 -14.48
N ARG A 10 12.00 5.62 -14.54
CA ARG A 10 12.37 4.69 -15.62
C ARG A 10 11.55 3.40 -15.51
N LEU A 11 11.56 2.76 -14.34
CA LEU A 11 10.86 1.49 -14.11
C LEU A 11 9.36 1.61 -14.42
N LEU A 12 8.70 2.69 -14.00
CA LEU A 12 7.26 2.89 -14.26
C LEU A 12 6.91 3.08 -15.75
N LYS A 13 7.90 3.26 -16.64
CA LYS A 13 7.70 3.33 -18.09
C LYS A 13 7.94 1.97 -18.78
N GLU A 14 8.52 1.01 -18.08
CA GLU A 14 8.89 -0.30 -18.61
C GLU A 14 7.86 -1.37 -18.19
N GLU A 15 7.60 -2.33 -19.08
CA GLU A 15 6.84 -3.54 -18.72
C GLU A 15 7.74 -4.51 -17.95
N PRO A 16 7.23 -5.26 -16.95
CA PRO A 16 5.84 -5.36 -16.51
C PRO A 16 5.44 -4.35 -15.40
N PHE A 17 6.34 -3.45 -15.00
CA PHE A 17 6.09 -2.54 -13.88
C PHE A 17 4.96 -1.57 -14.17
N LYS A 18 4.94 -1.00 -15.38
CA LYS A 18 3.92 -0.06 -15.83
C LYS A 18 2.52 -0.65 -15.68
N SER A 19 2.25 -1.80 -16.31
CA SER A 19 0.95 -2.45 -16.25
C SER A 19 0.56 -2.89 -14.84
N THR A 20 1.52 -3.35 -14.04
CA THR A 20 1.24 -3.88 -12.70
C THR A 20 1.04 -2.80 -11.63
N LEU A 21 1.68 -1.64 -11.79
CA LEU A 21 1.66 -0.54 -10.82
C LEU A 21 0.83 0.66 -11.26
N MET A 22 0.16 0.60 -12.40
CA MET A 22 -0.65 1.71 -12.96
C MET A 22 -1.66 2.31 -11.97
N ASP A 23 -2.27 1.48 -11.12
CA ASP A 23 -3.23 1.91 -10.10
C ASP A 23 -2.62 2.03 -8.70
N TYR A 24 -1.30 1.91 -8.58
CA TYR A 24 -0.60 1.99 -7.30
C TYR A 24 0.13 3.32 -7.19
N THR A 25 0.09 3.90 -5.99
CA THR A 25 0.80 5.13 -5.66
C THR A 25 2.14 4.79 -5.02
N LEU A 26 3.23 5.42 -5.48
CA LEU A 26 4.53 5.33 -4.81
C LEU A 26 4.42 5.97 -3.43
N LEU A 27 4.82 5.22 -2.42
CA LEU A 27 4.87 5.70 -1.04
C LEU A 27 6.20 6.44 -0.80
N THR A 28 6.10 7.70 -0.41
CA THR A 28 7.19 8.61 -0.09
C THR A 28 7.04 9.14 1.34
N SER A 29 8.02 9.92 1.80
CA SER A 29 7.94 10.59 3.10
C SER A 29 6.70 11.45 3.27
N ASP A 30 6.28 12.08 2.17
CA ASP A 30 5.32 13.18 2.20
C ASP A 30 3.88 12.66 2.19
N ASN A 31 3.69 11.39 1.81
CA ASN A 31 2.37 10.77 1.70
C ASN A 31 2.16 9.59 2.67
N PHE A 32 3.01 9.43 3.70
CA PHE A 32 2.83 8.40 4.74
C PHE A 32 1.49 8.51 5.48
N ASN A 33 0.91 9.71 5.55
CA ASN A 33 -0.41 9.95 6.13
C ASN A 33 -1.55 9.33 5.31
N LEU A 34 -1.33 9.02 4.03
CA LEU A 34 -2.31 8.37 3.17
C LEU A 34 -2.40 6.85 3.40
N LEU A 35 -1.42 6.24 4.09
CA LEU A 35 -1.45 4.81 4.38
C LEU A 35 -2.54 4.47 5.41
N GLN A 36 -3.56 3.76 4.95
CA GLN A 36 -4.60 3.20 5.80
C GLN A 36 -4.46 1.68 5.91
N LYS A 37 -4.75 1.14 7.10
CA LYS A 37 -4.79 -0.32 7.31
C LYS A 37 -5.74 -0.96 6.30
N GLY A 38 -5.34 -2.10 5.75
CA GLY A 38 -6.12 -2.79 4.72
C GLY A 38 -5.71 -2.48 3.27
N MET A 39 -4.86 -1.47 3.04
CA MET A 39 -4.33 -1.18 1.70
C MET A 39 -3.43 -2.29 1.17
N HIS A 40 -3.49 -2.53 -0.14
CA HIS A 40 -2.62 -3.49 -0.81
C HIS A 40 -1.25 -2.87 -1.06
N ILE A 41 -0.20 -3.62 -0.73
CA ILE A 41 1.19 -3.20 -0.88
C ILE A 41 1.86 -4.06 -1.94
N LYS A 42 2.58 -3.40 -2.84
CA LYS A 42 3.59 -3.99 -3.74
C LYS A 42 4.90 -3.27 -3.50
N TYR A 43 6.00 -3.89 -3.90
CA TYR A 43 7.29 -3.20 -3.84
C TYR A 43 8.25 -3.69 -4.92
N ILE A 44 9.21 -2.84 -5.24
CA ILE A 44 10.34 -3.17 -6.10
C ILE A 44 11.59 -3.21 -5.21
N THR A 45 12.39 -4.27 -5.31
CA THR A 45 13.68 -4.39 -4.61
C THR A 45 14.74 -3.49 -5.24
N LEU A 46 15.91 -3.35 -4.60
CA LEU A 46 17.05 -2.65 -5.22
C LEU A 46 17.58 -3.36 -6.47
N ASP A 47 17.34 -4.67 -6.57
CA ASP A 47 17.68 -5.50 -7.75
C ASP A 47 16.57 -5.45 -8.82
N GLU A 48 15.68 -4.45 -8.75
CA GLU A 48 14.59 -4.20 -9.70
C GLU A 48 13.57 -5.35 -9.82
N GLU A 49 13.40 -6.18 -8.79
CA GLU A 49 12.38 -7.23 -8.77
C GLU A 49 11.05 -6.74 -8.22
N LEU A 50 9.97 -6.89 -8.98
CA LEU A 50 8.62 -6.58 -8.52
C LEU A 50 8.05 -7.72 -7.65
N LYS A 51 7.61 -7.39 -6.43
CA LYS A 51 7.07 -8.35 -5.46
C LYS A 51 5.71 -7.92 -4.90
N ASN A 52 4.87 -8.92 -4.65
CA ASN A 52 3.59 -8.73 -3.96
C ASN A 52 3.82 -8.78 -2.44
N ALA A 53 3.33 -7.76 -1.73
CA ALA A 53 3.53 -7.57 -0.30
C ALA A 53 2.23 -7.75 0.53
N GLY A 54 1.11 -8.12 -0.09
CA GLY A 54 -0.13 -8.37 0.64
C GLY A 54 -0.75 -7.10 1.21
N THR A 55 -1.26 -7.15 2.44
CA THR A 55 -2.10 -6.08 3.01
C THR A 55 -1.44 -5.37 4.18
N TYR A 56 -1.44 -4.04 4.18
CA TYR A 56 -0.86 -3.23 5.25
C TYR A 56 -1.62 -3.33 6.57
N LEU A 57 -0.88 -3.55 7.66
CA LEU A 57 -1.38 -3.73 9.02
C LEU A 57 -0.97 -2.60 9.97
N GLY A 58 0.20 -2.00 9.76
CA GLY A 58 0.73 -0.96 10.64
C GLY A 58 2.15 -0.57 10.29
N LEU A 59 2.55 0.62 10.73
CA LEU A 59 3.83 1.23 10.40
C LEU A 59 4.61 1.45 11.69
N ASP A 60 5.81 0.88 11.72
CA ASP A 60 6.80 1.21 12.73
C ASP A 60 7.60 2.41 12.22
N LYS A 61 7.32 3.60 12.78
CA LYS A 61 8.03 4.85 12.48
C LYS A 61 9.17 5.06 13.49
N PRO A 62 10.43 4.72 13.17
CA PRO A 62 11.56 5.31 13.88
C PRO A 62 11.70 6.78 13.49
N GLU A 63 12.46 7.54 14.27
CA GLU A 63 12.74 8.97 14.07
C GLU A 63 13.27 9.33 12.66
N LYS A 64 13.79 8.34 11.92
CA LYS A 64 14.30 8.51 10.55
C LYS A 64 13.53 7.65 9.55
N LEU A 65 13.05 8.29 8.48
CA LEU A 65 12.27 7.66 7.40
C LEU A 65 12.97 6.48 6.73
N CYS A 66 14.29 6.51 6.57
CA CYS A 66 15.05 5.38 6.00
C CYS A 66 14.97 4.11 6.86
N LYS A 67 14.60 4.23 8.13
CA LYS A 67 14.43 3.07 9.03
C LYS A 67 12.97 2.65 9.16
N CYS A 68 12.02 3.25 8.46
CA CYS A 68 10.61 2.87 8.51
C CYS A 68 10.39 1.41 8.09
N HIS A 69 9.51 0.72 8.83
CA HIS A 69 9.08 -0.63 8.50
C HIS A 69 7.55 -0.70 8.39
N LEU A 70 7.06 -1.20 7.26
CA LEU A 70 5.65 -1.58 7.13
C LEU A 70 5.46 -3.00 7.61
N ARG A 71 4.49 -3.21 8.48
CA ARG A 71 3.97 -4.54 8.82
C ARG A 71 2.86 -4.87 7.85
N ILE A 72 2.97 -6.02 7.21
CA ILE A 72 2.11 -6.43 6.12
C ILE A 72 1.70 -7.90 6.29
N MET A 73 0.48 -8.20 5.85
CA MET A 73 -0.17 -9.50 5.99
C MET A 73 -0.08 -10.28 4.69
N GLY A 74 0.57 -11.45 4.76
CA GLY A 74 0.51 -12.51 3.75
C GLY A 74 0.14 -13.82 4.43
N ALA A 75 0.83 -14.91 4.10
CA ALA A 75 0.70 -16.18 4.84
C ALA A 75 1.16 -16.04 6.31
N ILE A 76 2.14 -15.17 6.54
CA ILE A 76 2.61 -14.73 7.85
C ILE A 76 2.66 -13.20 7.87
N VAL A 77 2.83 -12.60 9.06
CA VAL A 77 3.08 -11.16 9.19
C VAL A 77 4.57 -10.90 9.00
N TYR A 78 4.92 -10.02 8.07
CA TYR A 78 6.30 -9.65 7.75
C TYR A 78 6.52 -8.14 7.84
N LYS A 79 7.80 -7.77 7.91
CA LYS A 79 8.25 -6.37 7.98
C LYS A 79 8.98 -6.00 6.69
N LEU A 80 8.50 -4.98 6.01
CA LEU A 80 9.10 -4.44 4.80
C LEU A 80 9.81 -3.11 5.09
N ARG A 81 11.10 -3.04 4.78
CA ARG A 81 11.95 -1.88 5.10
C ARG A 81 12.00 -0.88 3.96
N PHE A 82 11.75 0.39 4.29
CA PHE A 82 11.70 1.49 3.33
C PHE A 82 13.03 1.73 2.60
N SER A 83 14.16 1.72 3.31
CA SER A 83 15.47 1.97 2.69
C SER A 83 15.96 0.90 1.72
N LYS A 84 15.24 -0.21 1.59
CA LYS A 84 15.64 -1.35 0.75
C LYS A 84 14.68 -1.60 -0.40
N ASN A 85 13.57 -0.86 -0.47
CA ASN A 85 12.50 -1.15 -1.42
C ASN A 85 11.79 0.13 -1.83
N PHE A 86 11.40 0.21 -3.09
CA PHE A 86 10.42 1.18 -3.56
C PHE A 86 9.04 0.63 -3.31
N ILE A 87 8.30 1.26 -2.40
CA ILE A 87 7.05 0.70 -1.90
C ILE A 87 5.88 1.41 -2.54
N PHE A 88 4.90 0.63 -2.96
CA PHE A 88 3.72 1.09 -3.65
C PHE A 88 2.48 0.62 -2.90
N PHE A 89 1.48 1.49 -2.78
CA PHE A 89 0.22 1.17 -2.14
C PHE A 89 -0.96 1.45 -3.08
N LYS A 90 -2.00 0.63 -2.97
CA LYS A 90 -3.27 0.84 -3.66
C LYS A 90 -4.38 0.78 -2.62
N GLU A 91 -5.29 1.75 -2.68
CA GLU A 91 -6.53 1.69 -1.93
C GLU A 91 -7.27 0.41 -2.29
N LYS A 92 -7.76 -0.29 -1.27
CA LYS A 92 -8.64 -1.43 -1.49
C LYS A 92 -9.89 -0.85 -2.16
N GLN A 93 -10.07 -1.13 -3.46
CA GLN A 93 -11.35 -0.85 -4.11
C GLN A 93 -12.44 -1.49 -3.25
N PHE A 94 -13.48 -0.73 -2.96
CA PHE A 94 -14.59 -1.12 -2.10
C PHE A 94 -15.01 -2.56 -2.40
N ASP A 95 -14.68 -3.47 -1.47
CA ASP A 95 -15.05 -4.86 -1.57
C ASP A 95 -16.43 -4.99 -0.95
N PHE A 96 -17.47 -5.07 -1.80
CA PHE A 96 -18.85 -5.21 -1.36
C PHE A 96 -19.02 -6.39 -0.39
N ARG A 97 -18.25 -7.48 -0.54
CA ARG A 97 -18.33 -8.63 0.37
C ARG A 97 -17.78 -8.29 1.75
N ASP A 98 -16.66 -7.58 1.82
CA ASP A 98 -16.08 -7.11 3.09
C ASP A 98 -16.99 -6.06 3.74
N PHE A 99 -17.59 -5.16 2.95
CA PHE A 99 -18.60 -4.22 3.43
C PHE A 99 -19.82 -4.93 4.03
N MET A 100 -20.37 -5.93 3.33
CA MET A 100 -21.48 -6.74 3.84
C MET A 100 -21.09 -7.50 5.11
N ARG A 101 -19.86 -8.02 5.19
CA ARG A 101 -19.34 -8.64 6.41
C ARG A 101 -19.26 -7.65 7.58
N ARG A 102 -18.82 -6.41 7.33
CA ARG A 102 -18.73 -5.37 8.35
C ARG A 102 -20.09 -4.92 8.86
N ILE A 103 -21.10 -4.85 7.98
CA ILE A 103 -22.50 -4.68 8.38
C ILE A 103 -22.97 -5.84 9.25
N ALA A 104 -22.72 -7.08 8.83
CA ALA A 104 -23.11 -8.27 9.58
C ALA A 104 -22.44 -8.34 10.96
N SER A 105 -21.20 -7.86 11.07
CA SER A 105 -20.47 -7.77 12.34
C SER A 105 -20.87 -6.57 13.22
N GLY A 106 -21.75 -5.68 12.74
CA GLY A 106 -22.19 -4.48 13.45
C GLY A 106 -21.17 -3.33 13.48
N GLU A 107 -20.01 -3.49 12.83
CA GLU A 107 -18.97 -2.45 12.71
C GLU A 107 -19.45 -1.25 11.88
N VAL A 108 -20.38 -1.48 10.94
CA VAL A 108 -21.00 -0.45 10.10
C VAL A 108 -22.51 -0.46 10.30
N LYS A 109 -23.09 0.66 10.75
CA LYS A 109 -24.54 0.85 10.86
C LYS A 109 -25.05 1.65 9.67
N ILE A 110 -25.92 1.05 8.85
CA ILE A 110 -26.63 1.76 7.78
C ILE A 110 -27.88 2.41 8.37
N SER A 111 -28.00 3.73 8.22
CA SER A 111 -29.22 4.46 8.55
C SER A 111 -29.90 4.87 7.25
N ILE A 112 -31.02 4.22 6.91
CA ILE A 112 -31.81 4.60 5.73
C ILE A 112 -32.69 5.78 6.13
N LYS A 113 -32.37 6.97 5.63
CA LYS A 113 -33.32 8.09 5.67
C LYS A 113 -34.34 7.87 4.54
N LYS A 114 -35.60 7.63 4.91
CA LYS A 114 -36.70 7.75 3.95
C LYS A 114 -36.83 9.23 3.61
N SER A 115 -36.54 9.60 2.38
CA SER A 115 -37.01 10.88 1.84
C SER A 115 -38.53 10.78 1.71
N GLY A 116 -39.24 11.61 2.48
CA GLY A 116 -40.67 11.81 2.35
C GLY A 116 -41.00 12.73 1.19
#